data_AF-A0A158RMG0-F1
#
_entry.id   AF-A0A158RMG0-F1
#
_cell.length_a   1.000
_cell.length_b   1.000
_cell.length_c   1.000
_cell.angle_alpha   90.00
_cell.angle_beta   90.00
_cell.angle_gamma   90.00
#
_symmetry.space_group_name_H-M   'P 1'
#
loop_
_entity.id
_entity.type
_entity.pdbx_description
1 polymer ?
#
loop_
_entity_poly.entity_id
_entity_poly.type
_entity_poly.pdbx_seq_one_letter_code
_entity_poly.pdbx_strand_id
1 'polypeptide(L)'
;MMKKVYFNHDGGVDDLVSLFLLLQMDNVELTGVSVIPADCYLEPAMSASRKIIDRFGKNTIEVAASNSRGKKSVSKRLADACILCRCFTHFK
;
A
#
# COMPACT_ATOMS: atom_id res chain seq x y z
N MET A 1 24.63 3.79 -4.66
CA MET A 1 24.27 4.05 -3.24
C MET A 1 22.85 3.57 -3.02
N MET A 2 22.60 2.80 -1.97
CA MET A 2 21.26 2.32 -1.60
C MET A 2 20.43 3.46 -0.98
N LYS A 3 19.21 3.70 -1.46
CA LYS A 3 18.32 4.75 -0.94
C LYS A 3 17.34 4.15 0.07
N LYS A 4 17.38 4.63 1.31
CA LYS A 4 16.39 4.27 2.33
C LYS A 4 15.11 5.08 2.12
N VAL A 5 13.98 4.40 1.98
CA VAL A 5 12.68 5.00 1.69
C VAL A 5 11.65 4.53 2.71
N TYR A 6 10.94 5.47 3.30
CA TYR A 6 9.71 5.21 4.02
C TYR A 6 8.52 5.61 3.13
N PHE A 7 7.59 4.70 2.90
CA PHE A 7 6.50 4.91 1.93
C PHE A 7 5.14 5.00 2.63
N ASN A 8 4.55 6.19 2.65
CA ASN A 8 3.19 6.42 3.12
C ASN A 8 2.28 6.63 1.91
N HIS A 9 1.22 5.83 1.79
CA HIS A 9 0.30 5.85 0.65
C HIS A 9 -1.17 5.76 1.12
N ASP A 10 -2.14 6.05 0.25
CA ASP A 10 -3.56 6.05 0.62
C ASP A 10 -4.43 5.03 -0.11
N GLY A 11 -3.79 4.05 -0.76
CA GLY A 11 -4.41 2.76 -1.09
C GLY A 11 -5.15 2.73 -2.42
N GLY A 12 -4.92 3.74 -3.26
CA GLY A 12 -5.30 3.73 -4.66
C GLY A 12 -4.64 2.57 -5.43
N VAL A 13 -5.15 2.28 -6.63
CA VAL A 13 -4.58 1.21 -7.46
C VAL A 13 -3.12 1.52 -7.83
N ASP A 14 -2.84 2.77 -8.15
CA ASP A 14 -1.51 3.29 -8.43
C ASP A 14 -0.56 3.24 -7.23
N ASP A 15 -1.04 3.47 -6.00
CA ASP A 15 -0.23 3.27 -4.79
C ASP A 15 0.21 1.82 -4.61
N LEU A 16 -0.72 0.87 -4.82
CA LEU A 16 -0.43 -0.55 -4.68
C LEU A 16 0.55 -1.03 -5.77
N VAL A 17 0.40 -0.52 -7.00
CA VAL A 17 1.37 -0.77 -8.08
C VAL A 17 2.71 -0.12 -7.74
N SER A 18 2.72 1.08 -7.16
CA SER A 18 3.94 1.77 -6.73
C SER A 18 4.68 0.99 -5.65
N LEU A 19 3.98 0.46 -4.65
CA LEU A 19 4.55 -0.42 -3.63
C LEU A 19 5.17 -1.66 -4.26
N PHE A 20 4.46 -2.33 -5.18
CA PHE A 20 4.99 -3.47 -5.91
C PHE A 20 6.29 -3.13 -6.64
N LEU A 21 6.32 -2.02 -7.39
CA LEU A 21 7.50 -1.58 -8.14
C LEU A 21 8.66 -1.21 -7.21
N LEU A 22 8.41 -0.51 -6.10
CA LEU A 22 9.43 -0.17 -5.10
C LEU A 22 10.11 -1.42 -4.51
N LEU A 23 9.37 -2.51 -4.30
CA LEU A 23 9.93 -3.78 -3.83
C LEU A 23 10.88 -4.45 -4.84
N GLN A 24 10.74 -4.13 -6.14
CA GLN A 24 11.60 -4.68 -7.20
C GLN A 24 12.86 -3.86 -7.47
N MET A 25 12.96 -2.64 -6.94
CA MET A 25 14.08 -1.73 -7.22
C MET A 25 15.34 -2.12 -6.44
N ASP A 26 16.41 -2.48 -7.13
CA ASP A 26 17.68 -2.90 -6.49
C ASP A 26 18.45 -1.77 -5.79
N ASN A 27 18.08 -0.52 -6.03
CA ASN A 27 18.69 0.66 -5.42
C ASN A 27 17.83 1.29 -4.31
N VAL A 28 16.75 0.63 -3.90
CA VAL A 28 15.85 1.09 -2.84
C VAL A 28 15.75 0.05 -1.72
N GLU A 29 15.88 0.53 -0.48
CA GLU A 29 15.59 -0.21 0.73
C GLU A 29 14.34 0.41 1.37
N LEU A 30 13.21 -0.28 1.27
CA LEU A 30 11.99 0.10 1.98
C LEU A 30 12.16 -0.17 3.47
N THR A 31 12.22 0.89 4.28
CA THR A 31 12.40 0.79 5.73
C THR A 31 11.07 0.67 6.48
N GLY A 32 9.96 0.98 5.83
CA GLY A 32 8.62 0.90 6.40
C GLY A 32 7.55 1.37 5.42
N VAL A 33 6.33 0.88 5.62
CA VAL A 33 5.15 1.28 4.86
C VAL A 33 4.05 1.73 5.81
N SER A 34 3.28 2.76 5.45
CA SER A 34 2.07 3.15 6.18
C SER A 34 0.92 3.48 5.24
N VAL A 35 -0.30 3.23 5.72
CA VAL A 35 -1.53 3.46 4.98
C VAL A 35 -2.37 4.52 5.68
N ILE A 36 -2.75 5.57 4.94
CA ILE A 36 -3.69 6.60 5.39
C ILE A 36 -5.05 6.43 4.69
N PRO A 37 -6.19 6.44 5.41
CA PRO A 37 -7.50 6.29 4.77
C PRO A 37 -7.96 7.61 4.12
N ALA A 38 -7.32 7.98 3.01
CA ALA A 38 -7.72 9.12 2.18
C ALA A 38 -8.46 8.65 0.91
N ASP A 39 -7.78 7.96 -0.02
CA ASP A 39 -8.38 7.34 -1.22
C ASP A 39 -8.66 5.83 -1.09
N CYS A 40 -8.87 5.34 0.13
CA CYS A 40 -9.22 3.94 0.36
C CYS A 40 -10.08 3.73 1.61
N TYR A 41 -10.60 2.52 1.72
CA TYR A 41 -10.93 1.93 3.02
C TYR A 41 -9.67 1.34 3.65
N LEU A 42 -9.42 1.68 4.91
CA LEU A 42 -8.19 1.34 5.63
C LEU A 42 -7.90 -0.18 5.63
N GLU A 43 -8.88 -1.00 6.04
CA GLU A 43 -8.69 -2.44 6.18
C GLU A 43 -8.35 -3.15 4.84
N PRO A 44 -9.08 -2.90 3.73
CA PRO A 44 -8.68 -3.40 2.41
C PRO A 44 -7.27 -3.00 1.99
N ALA A 45 -6.89 -1.73 2.14
CA ALA A 45 -5.59 -1.24 1.73
C ALA A 45 -4.46 -1.83 2.58
N MET A 46 -4.63 -1.90 3.91
CA MET A 46 -3.70 -2.57 4.82
C MET A 46 -3.50 -4.04 4.44
N SER A 47 -4.59 -4.76 4.15
CA SER A 47 -4.53 -6.17 3.74
C SER A 47 -3.82 -6.33 2.40
N ALA A 48 -4.12 -5.47 1.41
CA ALA A 48 -3.48 -5.51 0.10
C ALA A 48 -1.98 -5.23 0.18
N SER A 49 -1.56 -4.16 0.89
CA SER A 49 -0.15 -3.82 1.07
C SER A 49 0.64 -4.95 1.73
N ARG A 50 0.10 -5.57 2.79
CA ARG A 50 0.72 -6.74 3.43
C ARG A 50 0.87 -7.91 2.47
N LYS A 51 -0.18 -8.27 1.72
CA LYS A 51 -0.12 -9.35 0.72
C LYS A 51 0.88 -9.09 -0.40
N ILE A 52 1.01 -7.84 -0.86
CA ILE A 52 2.00 -7.45 -1.88
C ILE A 52 3.42 -7.64 -1.32
N ILE A 53 3.68 -7.18 -0.09
CA ILE A 53 4.97 -7.37 0.58
C ILE A 53 5.26 -8.86 0.79
N ASP A 54 4.28 -9.63 1.27
CA ASP A 54 4.44 -11.08 1.51
C ASP A 54 4.75 -11.85 0.22
N ARG A 55 4.13 -11.46 -0.91
CA ARG A 55 4.28 -12.17 -2.19
C ARG A 55 5.49 -11.74 -3.00
N PHE A 56 5.85 -10.45 -2.96
CA PHE A 56 6.83 -9.85 -3.87
C PHE A 56 8.00 -9.16 -3.16
N GLY A 57 7.99 -9.07 -1.83
CA GLY A 57 9.05 -8.46 -1.04
C GLY A 57 10.23 -9.41 -0.78
N LYS A 58 11.41 -8.81 -0.55
CA LYS A 58 12.65 -9.54 -0.22
C LYS A 58 12.92 -9.60 1.29
N ASN A 59 12.39 -8.64 2.05
CA ASN A 59 12.62 -8.46 3.48
C ASN A 59 11.28 -8.37 4.25
N THR A 60 11.30 -8.70 5.53
CA THR A 60 10.16 -8.48 6.43
C THR A 60 10.05 -7.00 6.76
N ILE A 61 8.95 -6.37 6.34
CA ILE A 61 8.67 -4.94 6.55
C ILE A 61 7.27 -4.83 7.16
N GLU A 62 7.12 -4.00 8.19
CA GLU A 62 5.82 -3.74 8.81
C GLU A 62 5.00 -2.69 8.04
N VAL A 63 3.67 -2.87 8.07
CA VAL A 63 2.70 -1.90 7.54
C VAL A 63 1.92 -1.30 8.70
N ALA A 64 2.07 0.02 8.90
CA ALA A 64 1.40 0.77 9.95
C ALA A 64 0.08 1.42 9.46
N ALA A 65 -0.95 1.41 10.32
CA ALA A 65 -2.23 2.04 10.04
C ALA A 65 -2.27 3.48 10.59
N SER A 66 -2.60 4.46 9.73
CA SER A 66 -2.80 5.83 10.17
C SER A 66 -4.13 6.02 10.89
N ASN A 67 -4.15 6.88 11.91
CA ASN A 67 -5.37 7.37 12.56
C ASN A 67 -5.71 8.83 12.18
N SER A 68 -5.03 9.37 11.16
CA SER A 68 -5.28 10.70 10.61
C SER A 68 -6.67 10.80 9.98
N ARG A 69 -7.23 12.01 9.98
CA ARG A 69 -8.56 12.31 9.43
C ARG A 69 -8.47 13.43 8.41
N GLY A 70 -8.91 13.16 7.18
CA GLY A 70 -8.98 14.16 6.12
C GLY A 70 -10.03 15.23 6.40
N LYS A 71 -9.73 16.50 6.08
CA LYS A 71 -10.70 17.60 6.19
C LYS A 71 -11.82 17.53 5.14
N LYS A 72 -11.49 17.00 3.95
CA LYS A 72 -12.42 16.75 2.85
C LYS A 72 -12.34 15.28 2.49
N SER A 73 -13.48 14.61 2.41
CA SER A 73 -13.56 13.20 2.05
C SER A 73 -13.48 12.99 0.54
N VAL A 74 -12.86 11.89 0.12
CA VAL A 74 -12.90 11.43 -1.26
C VAL A 74 -14.26 10.84 -1.62
N SER A 75 -14.52 10.65 -2.92
CA SER A 75 -15.72 9.94 -3.37
C SER A 75 -15.64 8.45 -3.02
N LYS A 76 -16.75 7.85 -2.55
CA LYS A 76 -16.80 6.43 -2.18
C LYS A 76 -16.36 5.50 -3.31
N ARG A 77 -16.70 5.85 -4.57
CA ARG A 77 -16.36 5.06 -5.76
C ARG A 77 -14.85 4.93 -5.98
N LEU A 78 -14.08 5.96 -5.60
CA LEU A 78 -12.62 5.91 -5.69
C LEU A 78 -12.05 5.03 -4.56
N ALA A 79 -12.55 5.18 -3.34
CA ALA A 79 -12.17 4.33 -2.21
C ALA A 79 -12.45 2.82 -2.43
N ASP A 80 -13.46 2.47 -3.24
CA ASP A 80 -13.79 1.09 -3.61
C ASP A 80 -12.77 0.47 -4.59
N ALA A 81 -11.92 1.25 -5.26
CA ALA A 81 -10.97 0.74 -6.25
C ALA A 81 -9.94 -0.23 -5.64
N CYS A 82 -9.57 -0.01 -4.36
CA CYS A 82 -8.73 -0.94 -3.60
C CYS A 82 -9.40 -2.33 -3.45
N ILE A 83 -10.74 -2.35 -3.34
CA ILE A 83 -11.54 -3.58 -3.23
C ILE A 83 -11.57 -4.33 -4.55
N LEU A 84 -11.52 -3.64 -5.70
CA LEU A 84 -11.41 -4.29 -7.03
C LEU A 84 -10.07 -5.02 -7.20
N CYS A 85 -9.03 -4.59 -6.49
CA CYS A 85 -7.76 -5.34 -6.40
C CYS A 85 -7.91 -6.69 -5.66
N ARG A 86 -9.10 -7.07 -5.16
CA ARG A 86 -9.39 -8.44 -4.70
C ARG A 86 -8.97 -9.51 -5.72
N CYS A 87 -9.01 -9.20 -7.02
CA CYS A 87 -8.53 -10.09 -8.08
C CYS A 87 -7.03 -10.43 -7.97
N PHE A 88 -6.18 -9.53 -7.47
CA PHE A 88 -4.76 -9.82 -7.23
C PHE A 88 -4.52 -10.68 -5.97
N THR A 89 -5.50 -10.77 -5.07
CA THR A 89 -5.32 -11.36 -3.72
C THR A 89 -5.90 -12.77 -3.55
N HIS A 90 -6.51 -13.35 -4.58
CA HIS A 90 -7.04 -14.73 -4.55
C HIS A 90 -6.05 -15.78 -5.11
N PHE A 91 -4.87 -15.37 -5.57
CA PHE A 91 -3.78 -16.30 -5.83
C PHE A 91 -3.12 -16.69 -4.50
N LYS A 92 -3.60 -17.81 -3.92
CA LYS A 92 -2.73 -18.63 -3.08
C LYS A 92 -1.65 -19.22 -3.98
#